data_AF-A0A7S0LQI8-F1
#
_entry.id   AF-A0A7S0LQI8-F1
#
_cell.length_a   1.000
_cell.length_b   1.000
_cell.length_c   1.000
_cell.angle_alpha   90.00
_cell.angle_beta   90.00
_cell.angle_gamma   90.00
#
_symmetry.space_group_name_H-M   'P 1'
#
loop_
_entity.id
_entity.type
_entity.pdbx_description
1 polymer ?
#
loop_
_entity_poly.entity_id
_entity_poly.type
_entity_poly.pdbx_seq_one_letter_code
_entity_poly.pdbx_strand_id
1 'polypeptide(L)'
;GLPEEALTVQVLKCVHQEMIFPAVSQLRTSIYTVKPYKDIKGEWRVLIEVRSDKIVVTHKKWEQAHSDDPLTYFKFRWCAALSFDRRMRGMISATTSVLDFRFGGATTEEQKRGVTALLKPG
;
A
#
# COMPACT_ATOMS: atom_id res chain seq x y z
N GLY A 1 5.83 -31.13 -7.22
CA GLY A 1 5.61 -29.68 -7.06
C GLY A 1 4.32 -29.30 -7.75
N LEU A 2 3.68 -28.18 -7.35
CA LEU A 2 2.52 -27.66 -8.07
C LEU A 2 2.95 -27.16 -9.47
N PRO A 3 2.13 -27.35 -10.52
CA PRO A 3 2.40 -26.78 -11.84
C PRO A 3 2.50 -25.26 -11.77
N GLU A 4 3.41 -24.65 -12.55
CA GLU A 4 3.60 -23.19 -12.55
C GLU A 4 2.35 -22.41 -12.97
N GLU A 5 1.52 -23.03 -13.82
CA GLU A 5 0.25 -22.47 -14.29
C GLU A 5 -0.90 -22.66 -13.30
N ALA A 6 -0.69 -23.39 -12.20
CA ALA A 6 -1.72 -23.56 -11.19
C ALA A 6 -2.09 -22.20 -10.60
N LEU A 7 -3.40 -21.92 -10.47
CA LEU A 7 -3.92 -20.67 -9.92
C LEU A 7 -3.26 -20.32 -8.58
N THR A 8 -3.05 -21.31 -7.72
CA THR A 8 -2.36 -21.13 -6.44
C THR A 8 -0.96 -20.55 -6.62
N VAL A 9 -0.18 -21.04 -7.59
CA VAL A 9 1.17 -20.54 -7.87
C VAL A 9 1.11 -19.11 -8.40
N GLN A 10 0.16 -18.80 -9.29
CA GLN A 10 -0.03 -17.45 -9.81
C GLN A 10 -0.41 -16.44 -8.72
N VAL A 11 -1.34 -16.81 -7.84
CA VAL A 11 -1.70 -15.99 -6.67
C VAL A 11 -0.49 -15.77 -5.77
N LEU A 12 0.30 -16.81 -5.49
CA LEU A 12 1.48 -16.71 -4.63
C LEU A 12 2.55 -15.78 -5.23
N LYS A 13 2.73 -15.76 -6.55
CA LYS A 13 3.61 -14.79 -7.22
C LYS A 13 3.17 -13.35 -6.92
N CYS A 14 1.86 -13.09 -6.86
CA CYS A 14 1.34 -11.76 -6.52
C CYS A 14 1.60 -11.35 -5.07
N VAL A 15 1.87 -12.28 -4.14
CA VAL A 15 2.17 -11.95 -2.74
C VAL A 15 3.55 -11.30 -2.57
N HIS A 16 4.44 -11.42 -3.56
CA HIS A 16 5.81 -10.91 -3.46
C HIS A 16 5.86 -9.38 -3.30
N GLN A 17 6.82 -8.87 -2.53
CA GLN A 17 6.92 -7.43 -2.23
C GLN A 17 7.23 -6.59 -3.47
N GLU A 18 7.92 -7.14 -4.46
CA GLU A 18 8.21 -6.42 -5.71
C GLU A 18 6.95 -6.06 -6.50
N MET A 19 5.85 -6.80 -6.30
CA MET A 19 4.57 -6.53 -6.97
C MET A 19 3.99 -5.17 -6.61
N ILE A 20 4.36 -4.61 -5.46
CA ILE A 20 3.90 -3.31 -4.99
C ILE A 20 4.95 -2.20 -5.13
N PHE A 21 6.09 -2.49 -5.78
CA PHE A 21 7.12 -1.47 -6.02
C PHE A 21 6.58 -0.22 -6.73
N PRO A 22 5.72 -0.32 -7.77
CA PRO A 22 5.16 0.87 -8.41
C PRO A 22 4.39 1.77 -7.43
N ALA A 23 3.58 1.18 -6.55
CA ALA A 23 2.83 1.91 -5.53
C ALA A 23 3.77 2.56 -4.49
N VAL A 24 4.81 1.85 -4.04
CA VAL A 24 5.84 2.41 -3.16
C VAL A 24 6.56 3.58 -3.82
N SER A 25 6.94 3.44 -5.10
CA SER A 25 7.65 4.48 -5.86
C SER A 25 6.79 5.74 -6.04
N GLN A 26 5.50 5.57 -6.36
CA GLN A 26 4.54 6.65 -6.45
C GLN A 26 4.45 7.41 -5.12
N LEU A 27 4.20 6.70 -4.01
CA LEU A 27 4.10 7.29 -2.67
C LEU A 27 5.39 8.01 -2.27
N ARG A 28 6.56 7.43 -2.56
CA ARG A 28 7.86 8.07 -2.28
C ARG A 28 8.01 9.38 -3.05
N THR A 29 7.67 9.39 -4.34
CA THR A 29 7.76 10.58 -5.17
C THR A 29 6.85 11.70 -4.68
N SER A 30 5.67 11.36 -4.12
CA SER A 30 4.69 12.35 -3.69
C SER A 30 5.04 13.09 -2.39
N ILE A 31 5.70 12.43 -1.42
CA ILE A 31 5.89 13.02 -0.08
C ILE A 31 7.33 12.96 0.45
N TYR A 32 8.18 12.04 -0.03
CA TYR A 32 9.40 11.68 0.70
C TYR A 32 10.42 12.82 0.81
N THR A 33 10.50 13.72 -0.17
CA THR A 33 11.40 14.89 -0.13
C THR A 33 10.98 15.93 0.90
N VAL A 34 9.70 15.96 1.27
CA VAL A 34 9.13 16.96 2.20
C VAL A 34 8.94 16.35 3.60
N LYS A 35 8.46 15.10 3.67
CA LYS A 35 8.22 14.36 4.90
C LYS A 35 8.71 12.91 4.74
N PRO A 36 9.99 12.65 5.02
CA PRO A 36 10.54 11.29 4.98
C PRO A 36 9.79 10.34 5.91
N TYR A 37 9.58 9.11 5.45
CA TYR A 37 8.93 8.04 6.21
C TYR A 37 9.66 6.70 6.03
N LYS A 38 9.40 5.75 6.92
CA LYS A 38 9.97 4.40 6.95
C LYS A 38 8.88 3.35 7.15
N ASP A 39 9.20 2.15 6.71
CA ASP A 39 8.38 0.95 6.89
C ASP A 39 8.23 0.59 8.37
N ILE A 40 7.02 0.14 8.76
CA ILE A 40 6.78 -0.46 10.06
C ILE A 40 6.87 -1.98 9.92
N LYS A 41 7.92 -2.56 10.53
CA LYS A 41 8.14 -4.00 10.52
C LYS A 41 6.90 -4.74 11.05
N GLY A 42 6.48 -5.76 10.32
CA GLY A 42 5.39 -6.64 10.74
C GLY A 42 3.99 -6.07 10.50
N GLU A 43 3.82 -4.92 9.84
CA GLU A 43 2.51 -4.34 9.49
C GLU A 43 2.06 -4.63 8.06
N TRP A 44 2.89 -5.29 7.25
CA TRP A 44 2.49 -5.71 5.91
C TRP A 44 1.52 -6.89 5.98
N ARG A 45 0.35 -6.73 5.33
CA ARG A 45 -0.68 -7.76 5.21
C ARG A 45 -1.07 -7.91 3.75
N VAL A 46 -1.31 -9.14 3.32
CA VAL A 46 -1.86 -9.44 1.99
C VAL A 46 -3.20 -10.13 2.17
N LEU A 47 -4.22 -9.56 1.55
CA LEU A 47 -5.57 -10.13 1.49
C LEU A 47 -5.80 -10.64 0.08
N ILE A 48 -6.22 -11.90 -0.03
CA ILE A 48 -6.57 -12.53 -1.30
C ILE A 48 -8.07 -12.81 -1.27
N GLU A 49 -8.80 -12.23 -2.22
CA GLU A 49 -10.23 -12.45 -2.38
C GLU A 49 -10.48 -13.20 -3.69
N VAL A 50 -10.98 -14.43 -3.57
CA VAL A 50 -11.42 -15.23 -4.72
C VAL A 50 -12.92 -15.05 -4.88
N ARG A 51 -13.33 -14.34 -5.92
CA ARG A 51 -14.73 -14.10 -6.25
C ARG A 51 -15.15 -14.99 -7.42
N SER A 52 -16.42 -14.95 -7.80
CA SER A 52 -16.96 -15.74 -8.92
C SER A 52 -16.36 -15.32 -10.27
N ASP A 53 -16.11 -14.02 -10.45
CA ASP A 53 -15.70 -13.38 -11.71
C ASP A 53 -14.23 -12.97 -11.74
N LYS A 54 -13.60 -12.76 -10.58
CA LYS A 54 -12.25 -12.21 -10.46
C LYS A 54 -11.50 -12.68 -9.24
N ILE A 55 -10.19 -12.44 -9.25
CA ILE A 55 -9.31 -12.58 -8.08
C ILE A 55 -8.73 -11.22 -7.77
N VAL A 56 -8.79 -10.81 -6.49
CA VAL A 56 -8.23 -9.53 -6.03
C VAL A 56 -7.15 -9.81 -4.99
N VAL A 57 -5.94 -9.32 -5.25
CA VAL A 57 -4.81 -9.38 -4.31
C VAL A 57 -4.55 -7.98 -3.79
N THR A 58 -4.80 -7.76 -2.51
CA THR A 58 -4.64 -6.46 -1.87
C THR A 58 -3.52 -6.50 -0.84
N HIS A 59 -2.48 -5.71 -1.09
CA HIS A 59 -1.40 -5.47 -0.13
C HIS A 59 -1.78 -4.26 0.70
N LYS A 60 -1.61 -4.35 2.03
CA LYS A 60 -1.83 -3.24 2.96
C LYS A 60 -0.60 -3.06 3.82
N LYS A 61 -0.14 -1.83 3.99
CA LYS A 61 1.04 -1.50 4.78
C LYS A 61 0.79 -0.25 5.61
N TRP A 62 1.38 -0.24 6.80
CA TRP A 62 1.60 0.98 7.55
C TRP A 62 3.02 1.48 7.33
N GLU A 63 3.14 2.79 7.17
CA GLU A 63 4.40 3.52 7.12
C GLU A 63 4.34 4.61 8.19
N GLN A 64 5.49 5.02 8.72
CA GLN A 64 5.57 6.09 9.72
C GLN A 64 6.67 7.10 9.42
N ALA A 65 6.54 8.31 9.95
CA ALA A 65 7.60 9.30 9.95
C ALA A 65 8.91 8.73 10.53
N HIS A 66 10.04 9.26 10.06
CA HIS A 66 11.33 8.95 10.68
C HIS A 66 11.45 9.51 12.11
N SER A 67 10.88 10.69 12.33
CA SER A 67 10.86 11.39 13.62
C SER A 67 9.74 10.86 14.50
N ASP A 68 10.02 10.68 15.80
CA ASP A 68 9.04 10.35 16.83
C ASP A 68 8.55 11.60 17.60
N ASP A 69 8.95 12.81 17.18
CA ASP A 69 8.47 14.07 17.76
C ASP A 69 6.94 14.22 17.58
N PRO A 70 6.15 14.37 18.67
CA PRO A 70 4.70 14.47 18.61
C PRO A 70 4.14 15.61 17.75
N LEU A 71 4.93 16.65 17.44
CA LEU A 71 4.50 17.73 16.53
C LEU A 71 4.56 17.28 15.07
N THR A 72 5.59 16.50 14.72
CA THR A 72 5.89 16.14 13.33
C THR A 72 5.60 14.67 12.98
N TYR A 73 5.30 13.84 13.99
CA TYR A 73 4.98 12.43 13.84
C TYR A 73 3.69 12.23 13.04
N PHE A 74 3.76 11.32 12.09
CA PHE A 74 2.59 10.76 11.42
C PHE A 74 2.84 9.31 11.06
N LYS A 75 1.77 8.56 10.88
CA LYS A 75 1.77 7.28 10.20
C LYS A 75 0.56 7.19 9.29
N PHE A 76 0.69 6.47 8.21
CA PHE A 76 -0.40 6.29 7.27
C PHE A 76 -0.47 4.85 6.81
N ARG A 77 -1.69 4.39 6.55
CA ARG A 77 -1.95 3.07 5.99
C ARG A 77 -2.30 3.24 4.54
N TRP A 78 -1.69 2.47 3.67
CA TRP A 78 -1.99 2.46 2.25
C TRP A 78 -2.22 1.04 1.76
N CYS A 79 -2.81 0.93 0.57
CA CYS A 79 -2.94 -0.33 -0.12
C CYS A 79 -2.63 -0.24 -1.61
N ALA A 80 -2.14 -1.35 -2.14
CA ALA A 80 -2.12 -1.64 -3.57
C ALA A 80 -3.06 -2.83 -3.83
N ALA A 81 -4.06 -2.63 -4.67
CA ALA A 81 -5.02 -3.67 -5.05
C ALA A 81 -4.83 -4.05 -6.51
N LEU A 82 -4.55 -5.33 -6.76
CA LEU A 82 -4.38 -5.92 -8.08
C LEU A 82 -5.60 -6.80 -8.36
N SER A 83 -6.39 -6.46 -9.37
CA SER A 83 -7.55 -7.24 -9.80
C SER A 83 -7.23 -7.98 -11.09
N PHE A 84 -7.52 -9.27 -11.12
CA PHE A 84 -7.30 -10.15 -12.27
C PHE A 84 -8.61 -10.84 -12.65
N ASP A 85 -8.71 -11.31 -13.88
CA ASP A 85 -9.80 -12.22 -14.24
C ASP A 85 -9.74 -13.51 -13.41
N ARG A 86 -10.84 -14.27 -13.39
CA ARG A 86 -10.96 -15.49 -12.56
C ARG A 86 -9.86 -16.54 -12.82
N ARG A 87 -9.27 -16.55 -14.01
CA ARG A 87 -8.20 -17.46 -14.42
C ARG A 87 -6.80 -16.83 -14.30
N MET A 88 -6.70 -15.60 -13.82
CA MET A 88 -5.46 -14.82 -13.69
C MET A 88 -4.63 -14.74 -14.99
N ARG A 89 -5.31 -14.73 -16.14
CA ARG A 89 -4.64 -14.61 -17.46
C ARG A 89 -4.31 -13.16 -17.81
N GLY A 90 -5.04 -12.22 -17.24
CA GLY A 90 -4.85 -10.79 -17.41
C GLY A 90 -5.20 -10.02 -16.15
N MET A 91 -4.48 -8.92 -15.94
CA MET A 91 -4.80 -7.93 -14.92
C MET A 91 -5.89 -7.00 -15.47
N ILE A 92 -7.00 -6.91 -14.75
CA ILE A 92 -8.13 -6.02 -15.05
C ILE A 92 -7.80 -4.60 -14.58
N SER A 93 -7.24 -4.47 -13.38
CA SER A 93 -6.86 -3.16 -12.82
C SER A 93 -5.80 -3.28 -11.74
N ALA A 94 -5.07 -2.20 -11.53
CA ALA A 94 -4.16 -1.99 -10.42
C ALA A 94 -4.41 -0.61 -9.83
N THR A 95 -4.63 -0.52 -8.52
CA THR A 95 -4.92 0.76 -7.85
C THR A 95 -4.07 0.92 -6.59
N THR A 96 -3.67 2.16 -6.33
CA THR A 96 -3.00 2.57 -5.09
C THR A 96 -3.93 3.51 -4.33
N SER A 97 -4.06 3.35 -3.02
CA SER A 97 -4.91 4.22 -2.20
C SER A 97 -4.35 4.36 -0.79
N VAL A 98 -4.49 5.56 -0.21
CA VAL A 98 -4.23 5.80 1.20
C VAL A 98 -5.53 5.65 1.97
N LEU A 99 -5.51 4.77 2.97
CA LEU A 99 -6.70 4.28 3.69
C LEU A 99 -6.92 4.97 5.03
N ASP A 100 -5.84 5.35 5.71
CA ASP A 100 -5.90 5.86 7.09
C ASP A 100 -4.67 6.71 7.41
N PHE A 101 -4.82 7.64 8.35
CA PHE A 101 -3.76 8.48 8.89
C PHE A 101 -3.86 8.51 10.42
N ARG A 102 -2.71 8.50 11.10
CA ARG A 102 -2.62 8.86 12.52
C ARG A 102 -1.49 9.85 12.70
N PHE A 103 -1.72 10.84 13.56
CA PHE A 103 -0.78 11.93 13.81
C PHE A 103 -0.38 11.93 15.28
N GLY A 104 0.74 12.58 15.59
CA GLY A 104 1.16 12.81 16.97
C GLY A 104 0.15 13.70 17.71
N GLY A 105 0.14 13.59 19.04
CA GLY A 105 -0.85 14.30 19.88
C GLY A 105 -0.74 15.83 19.82
N ALA A 106 0.38 16.36 19.34
CA ALA A 106 0.63 17.80 19.23
C ALA A 106 0.60 18.32 17.77
N THR A 107 0.39 17.45 16.77
CA THR A 107 0.39 17.86 15.35
C THR A 107 -0.76 18.84 15.06
N THR A 108 -0.44 19.96 14.41
CA THR A 108 -1.45 20.98 14.08
C THR A 108 -2.34 20.54 12.92
N GLU A 109 -3.56 21.07 12.83
CA GLU A 109 -4.48 20.78 11.73
C GLU A 109 -3.92 21.16 10.34
N GLU A 110 -3.12 22.21 10.28
CA GLU A 110 -2.43 22.62 9.06
C GLU A 110 -1.43 21.55 8.60
N GLN A 111 -0.61 21.04 9.52
CA GLN A 111 0.34 19.96 9.22
C GLN A 111 -0.37 18.68 8.79
N LYS A 112 -1.48 18.32 9.45
CA LYS A 112 -2.32 17.18 9.06
C LYS A 112 -2.81 17.32 7.63
N ARG A 113 -3.40 18.48 7.28
CA ARG A 113 -3.85 18.77 5.91
C ARG A 113 -2.72 18.71 4.89
N GLY A 114 -1.55 19.25 5.23
CA GLY A 114 -0.37 19.21 4.36
C GLY A 114 0.06 17.79 4.03
N VAL A 115 0.20 16.92 5.04
CA VAL A 115 0.55 15.51 4.85
C VAL A 115 -0.51 14.77 4.03
N THR A 116 -1.79 14.94 4.38
CA THR A 116 -2.88 14.25 3.67
C THR A 116 -3.01 14.72 2.21
N ALA A 117 -2.76 16.00 1.92
CA ALA A 117 -2.81 16.53 0.55
C ALA A 117 -1.69 15.95 -0.33
N LEU A 118 -0.48 15.78 0.21
CA LEU A 118 0.65 15.20 -0.50
C LEU A 118 0.48 13.70 -0.78
N LEU A 119 -0.35 13.01 0.00
CA LEU A 119 -0.56 11.56 -0.09
C LEU A 119 -1.86 11.17 -0.80
N LYS A 120 -2.54 12.11 -1.47
CA LYS A 120 -3.63 11.77 -2.38
C LYS A 120 -3.04 11.16 -3.66
N PRO A 121 -3.41 9.92 -4.04
CA PRO A 121 -3.06 9.42 -5.36
C PRO A 121 -3.72 10.32 -6.41
N GLY A 122 -2.94 10.72 -7.41
CA GLY A 122 -3.43 11.41 -8.61
C GLY A 122 -4.25 10.49 -9.50
#